data_AF-A0A843HRM4-F1
#
_entry.id   AF-A0A843HRM4-F1
#
_cell.length_a   1.000
_cell.length_b   1.000
_cell.length_c   1.000
_cell.angle_alpha   90.00
_cell.angle_beta   90.00
_cell.angle_gamma   90.00
#
_symmetry.space_group_name_H-M   'P 1'
#
loop_
_entity.id
_entity.type
_entity.pdbx_description
1 polymer ?
#
loop_
_entity_poly.entity_id
_entity_poly.type
_entity_poly.pdbx_seq_one_letter_code
_entity_poly.pdbx_strand_id
1 'polypeptide(L)'
;MNNKDIKVFRFVFYWQSIPTEKENAITYEKLMSEWNLSRRAVRRILHELSVIDNGDNYVLIRSSKTKGFYKTDNIREILLYKQECLNRGRRIFQAIKKINRVVYSEDNASQITIQNNLRNVRESLEMTQQFVCDKMKQYDENFDVPMLSKMENGVCLPTPYQRAWLASIYKTTPEFLIDYDF
;
A
#
# COMPACT_ATOMS: atom_id res chain seq x y z
N MET A 1 -34.04 1.71 7.57
CA MET A 1 -33.00 0.92 6.88
C MET A 1 -31.87 1.84 6.48
N ASN A 2 -30.64 1.50 6.81
CA ASN A 2 -29.49 2.37 6.57
C ASN A 2 -29.09 2.30 5.08
N ASN A 3 -28.48 3.36 4.53
CA ASN A 3 -28.15 3.43 3.10
C ASN A 3 -27.13 2.33 2.66
N LYS A 4 -26.38 1.77 3.62
CA LYS A 4 -25.51 0.61 3.44
C LYS A 4 -26.29 -0.69 3.21
N ASP A 5 -27.38 -0.92 3.95
CA ASP A 5 -28.18 -2.15 3.90
C ASP A 5 -28.87 -2.31 2.53
N ILE A 6 -29.32 -1.19 1.95
CA ILE A 6 -29.93 -1.15 0.61
C ILE A 6 -28.91 -1.48 -0.48
N LYS A 7 -27.65 -1.05 -0.32
CA LYS A 7 -26.57 -1.39 -1.26
C LYS A 7 -26.21 -2.88 -1.19
N VAL A 8 -26.10 -3.45 0.01
CA VAL A 8 -25.75 -4.87 0.18
C VAL A 8 -26.76 -5.77 -0.54
N PHE A 9 -28.06 -5.55 -0.33
CA PHE A 9 -29.12 -6.33 -0.99
C PHE A 9 -29.05 -6.29 -2.53
N ARG A 10 -28.65 -5.15 -3.11
CA ARG A 10 -28.53 -4.99 -4.56
C ARG A 10 -27.42 -5.84 -5.19
N PHE A 11 -26.40 -6.23 -4.43
CA PHE A 11 -25.23 -6.93 -4.95
C PHE A 11 -25.18 -8.43 -4.62
N VAL A 12 -26.08 -8.93 -3.78
CA VAL A 12 -26.15 -10.36 -3.39
C VAL A 12 -26.25 -11.27 -4.62
N PHE A 13 -27.14 -10.95 -5.57
CA PHE A 13 -27.31 -11.73 -6.80
C PHE A 13 -26.00 -11.86 -7.58
N TYR A 14 -25.30 -10.74 -7.80
CA TYR A 14 -24.04 -10.74 -8.53
C TYR A 14 -22.97 -11.52 -7.78
N TRP A 15 -22.86 -11.34 -6.46
CA TRP A 15 -21.91 -12.08 -5.62
C TRP A 15 -22.13 -13.60 -5.65
N GLN A 16 -23.39 -14.04 -5.63
CA GLN A 16 -23.75 -15.45 -5.70
C GLN A 16 -23.46 -16.05 -7.07
N SER A 17 -23.57 -15.28 -8.15
CA SER A 17 -23.21 -15.74 -9.49
C SER A 17 -21.70 -15.92 -9.72
N ILE A 18 -20.84 -15.33 -8.86
CA ILE A 18 -19.40 -15.56 -8.96
C ILE A 18 -19.06 -16.95 -8.39
N PRO A 19 -18.42 -17.82 -9.17
CA PRO A 19 -18.05 -19.16 -8.72
C PRO A 19 -16.94 -19.12 -7.68
N THR A 20 -16.94 -20.13 -6.81
CA THR A 20 -15.85 -20.38 -5.88
C THR A 20 -14.74 -21.18 -6.59
N GLU A 21 -13.50 -20.94 -6.17
CA GLU A 21 -12.29 -21.60 -6.69
C GLU A 21 -11.86 -21.17 -8.09
N LYS A 22 -10.56 -21.29 -8.35
CA LYS A 22 -9.89 -20.74 -9.52
C LYS A 22 -10.21 -21.53 -10.79
N GLU A 23 -10.44 -22.82 -10.65
CA GLU A 23 -10.73 -23.78 -11.72
C GLU A 23 -12.04 -23.43 -12.42
N ASN A 24 -12.98 -22.86 -11.66
CA ASN A 24 -14.31 -22.48 -12.13
C ASN A 24 -14.40 -21.02 -12.58
N ALA A 25 -13.26 -20.32 -12.70
CA ALA A 25 -13.25 -18.87 -12.94
C ALA A 25 -14.09 -18.46 -14.16
N ILE A 26 -15.00 -17.50 -13.93
CA ILE A 26 -15.96 -17.01 -14.92
C ILE A 26 -15.37 -15.87 -15.74
N THR A 27 -15.55 -15.89 -17.06
CA THR A 27 -15.00 -14.86 -17.96
C THR A 27 -15.91 -13.63 -18.05
N TYR A 28 -15.40 -12.54 -18.63
CA TYR A 28 -16.22 -11.35 -18.90
C TYR A 28 -17.41 -11.66 -19.81
N GLU A 29 -17.19 -12.44 -20.86
CA GLU A 29 -18.20 -12.77 -21.87
C GLU A 29 -19.38 -13.52 -21.23
N LYS A 30 -19.07 -14.46 -20.33
CA LYS A 30 -20.08 -15.21 -19.60
C LYS A 30 -20.85 -14.32 -18.62
N LEU A 31 -20.15 -13.48 -17.85
CA LEU A 31 -20.82 -12.50 -16.97
C LEU A 31 -21.69 -11.49 -17.73
N MET A 32 -21.25 -11.04 -18.91
CA MET A 32 -22.04 -10.15 -19.76
C MET A 32 -23.34 -10.81 -20.22
N SER A 33 -23.27 -12.08 -20.63
CA SER A 33 -24.43 -12.87 -21.04
C SER A 33 -25.36 -13.15 -19.85
N GLU A 34 -24.81 -13.59 -18.71
CA GLU A 34 -25.60 -13.96 -17.53
C GLU A 34 -26.28 -12.77 -16.88
N TRP A 35 -25.60 -11.63 -16.79
CA TRP A 35 -26.16 -10.43 -16.18
C TRP A 35 -26.95 -9.57 -17.18
N ASN A 36 -26.90 -9.91 -18.48
CA ASN A 36 -27.46 -9.12 -19.57
C ASN A 36 -26.99 -7.65 -19.52
N LEU A 37 -25.66 -7.47 -19.39
CA LEU A 37 -25.04 -6.17 -19.18
C LEU A 37 -23.86 -5.96 -20.12
N SER A 38 -23.60 -4.68 -20.44
CA SER A 38 -22.40 -4.30 -21.17
C SER A 38 -21.13 -4.56 -20.36
N ARG A 39 -20.00 -4.78 -21.04
CA ARG A 39 -18.69 -4.98 -20.41
C ARG A 39 -18.32 -3.90 -19.39
N ARG A 40 -18.67 -2.64 -19.68
CA ARG A 40 -18.43 -1.50 -18.78
C ARG A 40 -19.26 -1.61 -17.50
N ALA A 41 -20.53 -2.01 -17.61
CA ALA A 41 -21.39 -2.24 -16.46
C ALA A 41 -20.91 -3.43 -15.61
N VAL A 42 -20.54 -4.55 -16.25
CA VAL A 42 -19.93 -5.72 -15.57
C VAL A 42 -18.66 -5.32 -14.82
N ARG A 43 -17.75 -4.57 -15.46
CA ARG A 43 -16.51 -4.09 -14.83
C ARG A 43 -16.77 -3.24 -13.59
N ARG A 44 -17.80 -2.38 -13.63
CA ARG A 44 -18.22 -1.55 -12.49
C ARG A 44 -18.75 -2.42 -11.36
N ILE A 45 -19.65 -3.36 -11.65
CA ILE A 45 -20.19 -4.29 -10.64
C ILE A 45 -19.08 -5.09 -9.97
N LEU A 46 -18.17 -5.69 -10.75
CA LEU A 46 -17.02 -6.42 -10.21
C LEU A 46 -16.11 -5.55 -9.33
N HIS A 47 -16.08 -4.24 -9.56
CA HIS A 47 -15.34 -3.31 -8.69
C HIS A 47 -16.07 -3.07 -7.37
N GLU A 48 -17.37 -2.84 -7.40
CA GLU A 48 -18.18 -2.73 -6.18
C GLU A 48 -18.09 -4.01 -5.36
N LEU A 49 -18.22 -5.18 -5.99
CA LEU A 49 -18.08 -6.48 -5.32
C LEU A 49 -16.72 -6.70 -4.66
N SER A 50 -15.64 -6.09 -5.17
CA SER A 50 -14.32 -6.21 -4.55
C SER A 50 -14.12 -5.33 -3.31
N VAL A 51 -15.07 -4.44 -3.02
CA VAL A 51 -14.98 -3.44 -1.93
C VAL A 51 -16.06 -3.67 -0.88
N ILE A 52 -17.21 -4.23 -1.28
CA ILE A 52 -18.30 -4.54 -0.36
C ILE A 52 -17.86 -5.67 0.58
N ASP A 53 -17.95 -5.39 1.87
CA ASP A 53 -17.89 -6.39 2.93
C ASP A 53 -19.31 -6.84 3.24
N ASN A 54 -19.62 -8.09 2.94
CA ASN A 54 -20.90 -8.74 3.20
C ASN A 54 -20.85 -9.66 4.45
N GLY A 55 -19.74 -9.66 5.18
CA GLY A 55 -19.51 -10.49 6.35
C GLY A 55 -19.13 -11.95 6.07
N ASP A 56 -18.86 -12.34 4.82
CA ASP A 56 -18.29 -13.65 4.49
C ASP A 56 -16.75 -13.62 4.47
N ASN A 57 -16.12 -14.80 4.36
CA ASN A 57 -14.67 -14.95 4.34
C ASN A 57 -14.09 -15.01 2.92
N TYR A 58 -14.88 -14.67 1.89
CA TYR A 58 -14.49 -14.80 0.50
C TYR A 58 -13.98 -13.48 -0.08
N VAL A 59 -12.91 -13.55 -0.85
CA VAL A 59 -12.37 -12.42 -1.60
C VAL A 59 -12.54 -12.67 -3.09
N LEU A 60 -13.07 -11.68 -3.79
CA LEU A 60 -13.15 -11.70 -5.26
C LEU A 60 -11.77 -11.48 -5.88
N ILE A 61 -11.29 -12.51 -6.58
CA ILE A 61 -10.04 -12.47 -7.32
C ILE A 61 -10.30 -11.94 -8.74
N ARG A 62 -9.67 -10.79 -9.05
CA ARG A 62 -9.72 -10.12 -10.36
C ARG A 62 -8.32 -9.93 -10.92
N SER A 63 -7.51 -10.99 -10.85
CA SER A 63 -6.15 -10.97 -11.36
C SER A 63 -6.16 -10.94 -12.89
N SER A 64 -5.19 -10.22 -13.48
CA SER A 64 -4.96 -10.29 -14.93
C SER A 64 -4.20 -11.56 -15.34
N LYS A 65 -3.70 -12.35 -14.37
CA LYS A 65 -2.97 -13.59 -14.60
C LYS A 65 -3.88 -14.82 -14.70
N THR A 66 -5.15 -14.68 -14.34
CA THR A 66 -6.15 -15.76 -14.36
C THR A 66 -7.08 -15.60 -15.55
N LYS A 67 -7.68 -16.70 -16.00
CA LYS A 67 -8.59 -16.71 -17.16
C LYS A 67 -9.92 -15.99 -16.90
N GLY A 68 -10.25 -15.70 -15.64
CA GLY A 68 -11.52 -15.09 -15.26
C GLY A 68 -11.55 -14.64 -13.80
N PHE A 69 -12.77 -14.46 -13.31
CA PHE A 69 -13.11 -14.02 -11.96
C PHE A 69 -13.61 -15.20 -11.13
N TYR A 70 -13.24 -15.23 -9.87
CA TYR A 70 -13.74 -16.21 -8.92
C TYR A 70 -13.59 -15.65 -7.52
N LYS A 71 -14.23 -16.28 -6.54
CA LYS A 71 -14.03 -15.96 -5.13
C LYS A 71 -13.35 -17.11 -4.40
N THR A 72 -12.55 -16.78 -3.40
CA THR A 72 -11.81 -17.76 -2.61
C THR A 72 -11.67 -17.28 -1.17
N ASP A 73 -11.73 -18.21 -0.23
CA ASP A 73 -11.41 -18.05 1.19
C ASP A 73 -9.99 -18.60 1.49
N ASN A 74 -9.28 -19.10 0.48
CA ASN A 74 -7.92 -19.58 0.62
C ASN A 74 -6.94 -18.42 0.89
N ILE A 75 -6.43 -18.37 2.12
CA ILE A 75 -5.52 -17.32 2.60
C ILE A 75 -4.30 -17.15 1.70
N ARG A 76 -3.72 -18.23 1.16
CA ARG A 76 -2.53 -18.13 0.30
C ARG A 76 -2.83 -17.37 -0.99
N GLU A 77 -3.96 -17.67 -1.63
CA GLU A 77 -4.39 -16.95 -2.82
C GLU A 77 -4.73 -15.49 -2.53
N ILE A 78 -5.40 -15.23 -1.42
CA ILE A 78 -5.72 -13.87 -0.96
C ILE A 78 -4.44 -13.05 -0.75
N LEU A 79 -3.42 -13.62 -0.11
CA LEU A 79 -2.13 -12.94 0.11
C LEU A 79 -1.39 -12.67 -1.21
N LEU A 80 -1.39 -13.62 -2.14
CA LEU A 80 -0.81 -13.41 -3.48
C LEU A 80 -1.53 -12.30 -4.24
N TYR A 81 -2.87 -12.28 -4.17
CA TYR A 81 -3.68 -11.25 -4.82
C TYR A 81 -3.48 -9.87 -4.17
N LYS A 82 -3.40 -9.80 -2.84
CA LYS A 82 -3.02 -8.59 -2.09
C LYS A 82 -1.67 -8.03 -2.59
N GLN A 83 -0.67 -8.88 -2.75
CA GLN A 83 0.64 -8.46 -3.27
C GLN A 83 0.55 -7.95 -4.71
N GLU A 84 -0.26 -8.58 -5.56
CA GLU A 84 -0.53 -8.08 -6.91
C GLU A 84 -1.14 -6.68 -6.90
N CYS A 85 -2.17 -6.46 -6.08
CA CYS A 85 -2.83 -5.16 -5.93
C CYS A 85 -1.85 -4.08 -5.46
N LEU A 86 -1.03 -4.36 -4.43
CA LEU A 86 -0.01 -3.42 -3.94
C LEU A 86 1.03 -3.08 -5.02
N ASN A 87 1.51 -4.08 -5.76
CA ASN A 87 2.46 -3.86 -6.84
C ASN A 87 1.87 -3.02 -7.98
N ARG A 88 0.59 -3.25 -8.31
CA ARG A 88 -0.13 -2.43 -9.29
C ARG A 88 -0.27 -0.99 -8.82
N GLY A 89 -0.65 -0.78 -7.56
CA GLY A 89 -0.72 0.54 -6.93
C GLY A 89 0.63 1.26 -7.01
N ARG A 90 1.73 0.62 -6.59
CA ARG A 90 3.08 1.18 -6.69
C ARG A 90 3.43 1.65 -8.11
N ARG A 91 3.12 0.85 -9.13
CA ARG A 91 3.37 1.24 -10.54
C ARG A 91 2.54 2.45 -10.97
N ILE A 92 1.27 2.54 -10.54
CA ILE A 92 0.42 3.71 -10.80
C ILE A 92 1.01 4.95 -10.12
N PHE A 93 1.42 4.84 -8.85
CA PHE A 93 2.01 5.95 -8.10
C PHE A 93 3.39 6.37 -8.59
N GLN A 94 4.17 5.47 -9.22
CA GLN A 94 5.45 5.84 -9.86
C GLN A 94 5.26 6.88 -10.97
N ALA A 95 4.19 6.78 -11.76
CA ALA A 95 3.88 7.80 -12.76
C ALA A 95 3.53 9.13 -12.10
N ILE A 96 2.77 9.11 -10.98
CA ILE A 96 2.44 10.30 -10.20
C ILE A 96 3.71 10.98 -9.69
N LYS A 97 4.75 10.25 -9.26
CA LYS A 97 6.04 10.84 -8.86
C LYS A 97 6.65 11.71 -9.97
N LYS A 98 6.63 11.23 -11.23
CA LYS A 98 7.12 11.99 -12.38
C LYS A 98 6.22 13.19 -12.68
N ILE A 99 4.90 13.01 -12.63
CA ILE A 99 3.92 14.09 -12.82
C ILE A 99 4.17 15.17 -11.77
N ASN A 100 4.28 14.81 -10.50
CA ASN A 100 4.53 15.72 -9.41
C ASN A 100 5.84 16.50 -9.60
N ARG A 101 6.92 15.83 -10.02
CA ARG A 101 8.18 16.51 -10.35
C ARG A 101 8.00 17.54 -11.48
N VAL A 102 7.14 17.28 -12.46
CA VAL A 102 6.92 18.18 -13.62
C VAL A 102 5.92 19.30 -13.30
N VAL A 103 4.89 19.00 -12.52
CA VAL A 103 3.81 19.94 -12.18
C VAL A 103 4.21 20.89 -11.06
N TYR A 104 5.04 20.42 -10.11
CA TYR A 104 5.44 21.18 -8.93
C TYR A 104 6.94 21.50 -8.91
N SER A 105 7.64 21.39 -10.05
CA SER A 105 8.98 21.96 -10.16
C SER A 105 8.91 23.48 -10.12
N GLU A 106 9.48 24.02 -9.05
CA GLU A 106 9.97 25.40 -8.83
C GLU A 106 9.06 26.43 -8.13
N ASP A 107 7.73 26.31 -8.06
CA ASP A 107 6.91 27.41 -7.44
C ASP A 107 5.76 27.01 -6.50
N ASN A 108 5.57 25.73 -6.14
CA ASN A 108 4.52 25.34 -5.19
C ASN A 108 5.03 24.33 -4.16
N ALA A 109 5.70 24.86 -3.14
CA ALA A 109 6.12 24.19 -1.91
C ALA A 109 4.92 23.83 -1.01
N SER A 110 4.03 22.98 -1.52
CA SER A 110 2.92 22.44 -0.73
C SER A 110 2.67 20.98 -1.11
N GLN A 111 3.75 20.20 -1.21
CA GLN A 111 3.65 18.77 -0.93
C GLN A 111 4.15 18.54 0.48
N ILE A 112 3.33 17.86 1.28
CA ILE A 112 3.74 17.21 2.52
C ILE A 112 4.70 16.08 2.12
N THR A 113 5.92 16.43 1.77
CA THR A 113 7.01 15.49 1.55
C THR A 113 7.82 15.48 2.81
N ILE A 114 7.65 14.43 3.62
CA ILE A 114 8.61 14.14 4.69
C ILE A 114 9.94 13.84 4.00
N GLN A 115 10.86 14.80 4.01
CA GLN A 115 12.21 14.57 3.53
C GLN A 115 12.94 13.74 4.59
N ASN A 116 13.23 12.49 4.26
CA ASN A 116 13.98 11.57 5.13
C ASN A 116 15.41 11.46 4.64
N ASN A 117 16.32 12.10 5.35
CA ASN A 117 17.74 12.17 5.01
C ASN A 117 18.58 11.17 5.82
N LEU A 118 17.99 10.36 6.71
CA LEU A 118 18.72 9.47 7.62
C LEU A 118 19.79 8.63 6.92
N ARG A 119 19.42 7.97 5.81
CA ARG A 119 20.34 7.11 5.06
C ARG A 119 21.45 7.91 4.40
N ASN A 120 21.09 9.01 3.74
CA ASN A 120 22.03 9.86 3.02
C ASN A 120 23.09 10.42 3.96
N VAL A 121 22.67 10.89 5.14
CA VAL A 121 23.58 11.42 6.16
C VAL A 121 24.49 10.32 6.69
N ARG A 122 23.96 9.14 7.03
CA ARG A 122 24.77 8.01 7.48
C ARG A 122 25.85 7.62 6.45
N GLU A 123 25.46 7.47 5.19
CA GLU A 123 26.37 7.11 4.11
C GLU A 123 27.40 8.21 3.83
N SER A 124 27.03 9.48 3.91
CA SER A 124 27.96 10.61 3.76
C SER A 124 29.03 10.70 4.86
N LEU A 125 28.74 10.14 6.03
CA LEU A 125 29.66 10.04 7.16
C LEU A 125 30.40 8.70 7.19
N GLU A 126 30.23 7.87 6.15
CA GLU A 126 30.81 6.52 6.03
C GLU A 126 30.49 5.61 7.22
N MET A 127 29.34 5.82 7.86
CA MET A 127 28.92 5.05 9.01
C MET A 127 28.15 3.79 8.60
N THR A 128 28.46 2.67 9.23
CA THR A 128 27.68 1.44 9.09
C THR A 128 26.40 1.54 9.92
N GLN A 129 25.36 0.82 9.51
CA GLN A 129 24.13 0.72 10.31
C GLN A 129 24.42 0.12 11.70
N GLN A 130 25.32 -0.86 11.77
CA GLN A 130 25.74 -1.47 13.03
C GLN A 130 26.33 -0.44 13.99
N PHE A 131 27.26 0.40 13.50
CA PHE A 131 27.87 1.46 14.32
C PHE A 131 26.84 2.43 14.90
N VAL A 132 25.87 2.85 14.09
CA VAL A 132 24.79 3.74 14.55
C VAL A 132 23.92 3.05 15.60
N CYS A 133 23.58 1.77 15.39
CA CYS A 133 22.78 1.02 16.36
C CYS A 133 23.53 0.85 17.70
N ASP A 134 24.83 0.57 17.68
CA ASP A 134 25.63 0.43 18.90
C ASP A 134 25.67 1.73 19.71
N LYS A 135 25.66 2.90 19.03
CA LYS A 135 25.53 4.21 19.68
C LYS A 135 24.11 4.46 20.20
N MET A 136 23.09 4.11 19.44
CA MET A 136 21.68 4.28 19.84
C MET A 136 21.30 3.40 21.04
N LYS A 137 21.87 2.19 21.14
CA LYS A 137 21.64 1.27 22.26
C LYS A 137 22.02 1.81 23.63
N GLN A 138 22.83 2.87 23.69
CA GLN A 138 23.14 3.58 24.93
C GLN A 138 21.92 4.34 25.49
N TYR A 139 20.92 4.61 24.63
CA TYR A 139 19.73 5.41 24.94
C TYR A 139 18.42 4.64 24.75
N ASP A 140 18.41 3.65 23.87
CA ASP A 140 17.29 2.76 23.57
C ASP A 140 17.82 1.34 23.31
N GLU A 141 17.81 0.51 24.37
CA GLU A 141 18.39 -0.84 24.37
C GLU A 141 17.82 -1.75 23.26
N ASN A 142 16.57 -1.51 22.85
CA ASN A 142 15.90 -2.30 21.83
C ASN A 142 16.18 -1.82 20.40
N PHE A 143 16.97 -0.75 20.23
CA PHE A 143 17.27 -0.21 18.91
C PHE A 143 18.20 -1.13 18.12
N ASP A 144 17.76 -1.58 16.94
CA ASP A 144 18.47 -2.56 16.13
C ASP A 144 18.57 -2.17 14.63
N VAL A 145 19.38 -2.92 13.89
CA VAL A 145 19.61 -2.67 12.45
C VAL A 145 18.32 -2.79 11.64
N PRO A 146 17.44 -3.80 11.85
CA PRO A 146 16.12 -3.84 11.22
C PRO A 146 15.27 -2.58 11.45
N MET A 147 15.26 -2.04 12.67
CA MET A 147 14.54 -0.82 13.01
C MET A 147 15.13 0.40 12.30
N LEU A 148 16.45 0.59 12.35
CA LEU A 148 17.13 1.67 11.64
C LEU A 148 16.88 1.59 10.12
N SER A 149 16.95 0.39 9.53
CA SER A 149 16.67 0.17 8.12
C SER A 149 15.24 0.54 7.74
N LYS A 150 14.25 0.19 8.57
CA LYS A 150 12.86 0.62 8.35
C LYS A 150 12.71 2.13 8.40
N MET A 151 13.41 2.81 9.32
CA MET A 151 13.41 4.26 9.41
C MET A 151 14.06 4.90 8.19
N GLU A 152 15.24 4.44 7.78
CA GLU A 152 15.99 4.93 6.62
C GLU A 152 15.22 4.80 5.30
N ASN A 153 14.38 3.77 5.18
CA ASN A 153 13.55 3.53 4.00
C ASN A 153 12.13 4.13 4.11
N GLY A 154 11.84 4.92 5.15
CA GLY A 154 10.56 5.59 5.35
C GLY A 154 9.38 4.64 5.64
N VAL A 155 9.66 3.42 6.13
CA VAL A 155 8.64 2.45 6.55
C VAL A 155 8.03 2.85 7.89
N CYS A 156 8.84 3.43 8.78
CA CYS A 156 8.41 4.07 10.01
C CYS A 156 9.24 5.34 10.25
N LEU A 157 8.78 6.20 11.16
CA LEU A 157 9.53 7.38 11.58
C LEU A 157 10.13 7.14 12.97
N PRO A 158 11.35 7.62 13.25
CA PRO A 158 11.86 7.69 14.61
C PRO A 158 10.95 8.58 15.45
N THR A 159 10.83 8.26 16.74
CA THR A 159 10.20 9.17 17.70
C THR A 159 11.01 10.47 17.79
N PRO A 160 10.43 11.58 18.26
CA PRO A 160 11.18 12.82 18.48
C PRO A 160 12.44 12.63 19.33
N TYR A 161 12.36 11.75 20.33
CA TYR A 161 13.49 11.36 21.19
C TYR A 161 14.58 10.62 20.40
N GLN A 162 14.22 9.59 19.64
CA GLN A 162 15.17 8.84 18.81
C GLN A 162 15.81 9.74 17.75
N ARG A 163 15.04 10.65 17.16
CA ARG A 163 15.52 11.61 16.16
C ARG A 163 16.56 12.56 16.74
N ALA A 164 16.36 13.04 17.98
CA ALA A 164 17.33 13.90 18.65
C ALA A 164 18.69 13.18 18.87
N TRP A 165 18.66 11.91 19.30
CA TRP A 165 19.87 11.13 19.47
C TRP A 165 20.55 10.78 18.14
N LEU A 166 19.79 10.41 17.12
CA LEU A 166 20.31 10.20 15.77
C LEU A 166 20.98 11.48 15.24
N ALA A 167 20.37 12.65 15.47
CA ALA A 167 20.96 13.93 15.09
C ALA A 167 22.29 14.19 15.79
N SER A 168 22.39 13.85 17.08
CA SER A 168 23.65 13.92 17.82
C SER A 168 24.71 12.95 17.28
N ILE A 169 24.34 11.71 16.93
CA ILE A 169 25.27 10.71 16.36
C ILE A 169 25.79 11.19 15.01
N TYR A 170 24.90 11.75 14.19
CA TYR A 170 25.20 12.25 12.86
C TYR A 170 25.75 13.69 12.82
N LYS A 171 25.91 14.34 13.98
CA LYS A 171 26.41 15.71 14.10
C LYS A 171 25.63 16.70 13.22
N THR A 172 24.31 16.56 13.20
CA THR A 172 23.40 17.43 12.44
C THR A 172 22.19 17.80 13.29
N THR A 173 21.23 18.53 12.72
CA THR A 173 19.98 18.89 13.40
C THR A 173 18.89 17.83 13.17
N PRO A 174 17.97 17.64 14.14
CA PRO A 174 16.82 16.74 13.97
C PRO A 174 15.97 17.05 12.73
N GLU A 175 15.82 18.34 12.40
CA GLU A 175 15.06 18.84 11.25
C GLU A 175 15.73 18.44 9.94
N PHE A 176 17.07 18.47 9.89
CA PHE A 176 17.80 18.03 8.71
C PHE A 176 17.63 16.53 8.44
N LEU A 177 17.48 15.72 9.49
CA LEU A 177 17.26 14.27 9.34
C LEU A 177 15.86 13.95 8.81
N ILE A 178 14.86 14.63 9.36
CA ILE A 178 13.46 14.46 9.00
C ILE A 178 12.78 15.81 9.07
N ASP A 179 12.50 16.36 7.89
CA ASP A 179 11.79 17.62 7.76
C ASP A 179 10.27 17.37 7.69
N TYR A 180 9.53 18.16 8.46
CA TYR A 180 8.07 18.17 8.46
C TYR A 180 7.61 19.54 7.97
N ASP A 181 7.51 19.72 6.66
CA ASP A 181 6.75 20.85 6.12
C ASP A 181 5.26 20.60 6.41
N PHE A 182 4.73 21.29 7.42
CA PHE A 182 3.29 21.35 7.74
C PHE A 182 2.66 22.60 7.14
#